data_AF-A0A7X9Q550-F1
#
_entry.id   AF-A0A7X9Q550-F1
#
_cell.length_a   1.000
_cell.length_b   1.000
_cell.length_c   1.000
_cell.angle_alpha   90.00
_cell.angle_beta   90.00
_cell.angle_gamma   90.00
#
_symmetry.space_group_name_H-M   'P 1'
#
loop_
_entity.id
_entity.type
_entity.pdbx_description
1 polymer ?
#
loop_
_entity_poly.entity_id
_entity_poly.type
_entity_poly.pdbx_seq_one_letter_code
_entity_poly.pdbx_strand_id
1 'polypeptide(L)'
;MHQFSSEEKQNPPRKIFSYTYKEKKVYYVTAPCCDNFNDLYDENCNLLGHPDGGFTGRGDGNFPDFNETKTHEQLIWADKRK
;
A
#
# COMPACT_ATOMS: atom_id res chain seq x y z
N MET A 1 12.21 6.80 7.39
CA MET A 1 11.05 7.38 6.68
C MET A 1 11.46 8.60 5.82
N HIS A 2 12.43 8.46 4.89
CA HIS A 2 12.83 9.56 4.00
C HIS A 2 12.56 9.29 2.50
N GLN A 3 12.06 8.10 2.15
CA GLN A 3 11.98 7.68 0.75
C GLN A 3 10.85 8.38 -0.03
N PHE A 4 9.68 8.59 0.58
CA PHE A 4 8.52 9.14 -0.14
C PHE A 4 8.50 10.68 -0.27
N SER A 5 9.17 11.41 0.63
CA SER A 5 9.14 12.89 0.60
C SER A 5 10.05 13.48 -0.47
N SER A 6 10.99 12.70 -1.01
CA SER A 6 11.95 13.13 -2.04
C SER A 6 11.52 12.78 -3.46
N GLU A 7 10.45 11.98 -3.63
CA GLU A 7 9.89 11.66 -4.95
C GLU A 7 9.14 12.85 -5.55
N GLU A 8 9.15 12.93 -6.88
CA GLU A 8 8.34 13.88 -7.65
C GLU A 8 6.86 13.75 -7.27
N LYS A 9 6.13 14.88 -7.30
CA LYS A 9 4.70 14.89 -6.96
C LYS A 9 3.96 13.88 -7.82
N GLN A 10 3.26 12.98 -7.16
CA GLN A 10 2.49 11.93 -7.81
C GLN A 10 1.00 12.32 -7.88
N ASN A 11 0.32 11.92 -8.95
CA ASN A 11 -1.12 12.11 -9.12
C ASN A 11 -1.80 10.80 -9.59
N PRO A 12 -2.63 10.14 -8.76
CA PRO A 12 -3.09 10.56 -7.42
C PRO A 12 -1.99 10.60 -6.34
N PRO A 13 -2.20 11.40 -5.26
CA PRO A 13 -1.27 11.48 -4.15
C PRO A 13 -1.12 10.13 -3.43
N ARG A 14 0.12 9.77 -3.08
CA ARG A 14 0.43 8.56 -2.31
C ARG A 14 -0.26 8.61 -0.95
N LYS A 15 -0.88 7.50 -0.55
CA LYS A 15 -1.49 7.30 0.76
C LYS A 15 -0.89 6.06 1.41
N ILE A 16 -0.85 6.09 2.73
CA ILE A 16 -0.47 4.95 3.54
C ILE A 16 -1.60 4.67 4.51
N PHE A 17 -2.08 3.45 4.47
CA PHE A 17 -3.11 2.93 5.35
C PHE A 17 -2.50 1.86 6.25
N SER A 18 -3.00 1.74 7.48
CA SER A 18 -2.76 0.57 8.30
C SER A 18 -3.99 -0.30 8.33
N TYR A 19 -3.78 -1.61 8.25
CA TYR A 19 -4.81 -2.63 8.37
C TYR A 19 -4.39 -3.71 9.35
N THR A 20 -5.37 -4.49 9.80
CA THR A 20 -5.13 -5.80 10.42
C THR A 20 -5.41 -6.88 9.39
N TYR A 21 -4.40 -7.70 9.09
CA TYR A 21 -4.47 -8.84 8.18
C TYR A 21 -3.84 -10.06 8.85
N LYS A 22 -4.58 -11.17 8.92
CA LYS A 22 -4.16 -12.40 9.63
C LYS A 22 -3.67 -12.11 11.05
N GLU A 23 -4.45 -11.31 11.79
CA GLU A 23 -4.17 -10.87 13.17
C GLU A 23 -2.89 -10.04 13.35
N LYS A 24 -2.23 -9.65 12.25
CA LYS A 24 -1.02 -8.82 12.25
C LYS A 24 -1.33 -7.44 11.70
N LYS A 25 -0.64 -6.43 12.23
CA LYS A 25 -0.70 -5.07 11.70
C LYS A 25 0.18 -4.98 10.45
N VAL A 26 -0.40 -4.47 9.37
CA VAL A 26 0.28 -4.28 8.09
C VAL A 26 0.04 -2.87 7.57
N TYR A 27 0.95 -2.38 6.73
CA TYR A 27 0.90 -1.05 6.15
C TYR A 27 0.81 -1.14 4.64
N TYR A 28 -0.27 -0.61 4.09
CA TYR A 28 -0.57 -0.61 2.67
C TYR A 28 -0.26 0.76 2.08
N VAL A 29 0.61 0.81 1.08
CA VAL A 29 1.06 2.03 0.42
C VAL A 29 0.50 2.06 -0.98
N THR A 30 -0.33 3.06 -1.28
CA THR A 30 -0.93 3.18 -2.61
C THR A 30 0.10 3.65 -3.63
N ALA A 31 0.12 3.00 -4.78
CA ALA A 31 0.86 3.41 -5.94
C ALA A 31 0.25 4.67 -6.56
N PRO A 32 1.07 5.48 -7.24
CA PRO A 32 0.63 6.72 -7.84
C PRO A 32 -0.11 6.58 -9.18
N CYS A 33 -0.13 5.39 -9.78
CA CYS A 33 -0.85 5.11 -11.01
C CYS A 33 -1.33 3.66 -11.02
N CYS A 34 -2.49 3.39 -11.63
CA CYS A 34 -3.17 2.10 -11.62
C CYS A 34 -2.33 0.95 -12.18
N ASP A 35 -1.38 1.24 -13.06
CA ASP A 35 -0.47 0.24 -13.65
C ASP A 35 0.67 -0.17 -12.72
N ASN A 36 0.87 0.52 -11.59
CA ASN A 36 1.88 0.18 -10.60
C ASN A 36 1.29 -0.68 -9.48
N PHE A 37 2.15 -1.49 -8.87
CA PHE A 37 1.79 -2.28 -7.71
C PHE A 37 1.65 -1.42 -6.47
N ASN A 38 0.63 -1.72 -5.66
CA ASN A 38 0.56 -1.20 -4.30
C ASN A 38 1.41 -2.09 -3.40
N ASP A 39 2.12 -1.48 -2.45
CA ASP A 39 3.03 -2.22 -1.59
C ASP A 39 2.37 -2.55 -0.24
N LEU A 40 2.62 -3.75 0.25
CA LEU A 40 2.24 -4.17 1.59
C LEU A 40 3.48 -4.40 2.44
N TYR A 41 3.58 -3.71 3.58
CA TYR A 41 4.67 -3.82 4.54
C TYR A 41 4.19 -4.41 5.86
N ASP A 42 5.11 -5.08 6.57
CA ASP A 42 4.89 -5.48 7.96
C ASP A 42 5.22 -4.35 8.95
N GLU A 43 5.07 -4.63 10.25
CA GLU A 43 5.42 -3.71 11.34
C GLU A 43 6.90 -3.31 11.42
N ASN A 44 7.78 -4.12 10.82
CA ASN A 44 9.22 -3.89 10.77
C ASN A 44 9.64 -3.18 9.48
N CYS A 45 8.69 -2.68 8.69
CA CYS A 45 8.92 -2.06 7.38
C CYS A 45 9.54 -3.01 6.34
N ASN A 46 9.35 -4.33 6.48
CA ASN A 46 9.70 -5.29 5.44
C ASN A 46 8.60 -5.34 4.38
N LEU A 47 8.98 -5.29 3.10
CA LEU A 47 8.05 -5.50 2.00
C LEU A 47 7.58 -6.96 2.02
N LEU A 48 6.28 -7.16 2.24
CA LEU A 48 5.65 -8.47 2.17
C LEU A 48 5.32 -8.85 0.73
N GLY A 49 4.86 -7.88 -0.07
CA GLY A 49 4.55 -8.05 -1.50
C GLY A 49 3.49 -7.08 -1.99
N HIS A 50 2.81 -7.47 -3.06
CA HIS A 50 1.90 -6.59 -3.80
C HIS A 50 0.49 -7.18 -3.89
N PRO A 51 -0.46 -6.80 -3.01
CA PRO A 51 -1.78 -7.41 -2.98
C PRO A 51 -2.69 -6.99 -4.14
N ASP A 52 -2.43 -5.84 -4.76
CA ASP A 52 -3.18 -5.32 -5.91
C ASP A 52 -2.36 -4.28 -6.70
N GLY A 53 -3.00 -3.68 -7.71
CA GLY A 53 -2.35 -2.84 -8.70
C GLY A 53 -1.68 -3.69 -9.79
N GLY A 54 -0.79 -3.05 -10.56
CA GLY A 54 -0.23 -3.65 -11.76
C GLY A 54 -1.22 -3.68 -12.92
N PHE A 55 -0.75 -4.07 -14.11
CA PHE A 55 -1.55 -4.09 -15.33
C PHE A 55 -2.86 -4.92 -15.22
N THR A 56 -2.86 -5.97 -14.41
CA THR A 56 -4.02 -6.83 -14.19
C THR A 56 -4.90 -6.38 -13.01
N GLY A 57 -4.41 -5.45 -12.18
CA GLY A 57 -5.02 -5.05 -10.91
C GLY A 57 -4.93 -6.09 -9.79
N ARG A 58 -4.29 -7.25 -10.03
CA ARG A 58 -4.22 -8.39 -9.09
C ARG A 58 -2.95 -8.44 -8.27
N GLY A 59 -2.07 -7.46 -8.41
CA GLY A 59 -0.79 -7.48 -7.72
C GLY A 59 0.13 -8.59 -8.22
N ASP A 60 0.95 -9.13 -7.32
CA ASP A 60 1.91 -10.21 -7.57
C ASP A 60 1.30 -11.62 -7.39
N GLY A 61 0.06 -11.72 -6.93
CA GLY A 61 -0.64 -12.98 -6.68
C GLY A 61 -0.28 -13.67 -5.36
N ASN A 62 0.61 -13.11 -4.54
CA ASN A 62 0.97 -13.68 -3.23
C ASN A 62 -0.09 -13.42 -2.14
N PHE A 63 -0.92 -12.40 -2.33
CA PHE A 63 -1.93 -11.96 -1.35
C PHE A 63 -3.35 -11.85 -1.95
N PRO A 64 -3.90 -12.92 -2.54
CA PRO A 64 -5.18 -12.87 -3.25
C PRO A 64 -6.37 -12.59 -2.32
N ASP A 65 -6.27 -12.95 -1.05
CA ASP A 65 -7.29 -12.79 -0.01
C ASP A 65 -7.19 -11.46 0.74
N PHE A 66 -6.12 -10.68 0.54
CA PHE A 66 -5.87 -9.46 1.31
C PHE A 66 -7.03 -8.48 1.20
N ASN A 67 -7.55 -8.31 -0.02
CA ASN A 67 -8.60 -7.33 -0.26
C ASN A 67 -9.93 -7.66 0.43
N GLU A 68 -10.21 -8.94 0.65
CA GLU A 68 -11.44 -9.45 1.26
C GLU A 68 -11.31 -9.59 2.79
N THR A 69 -10.10 -9.83 3.29
CA THR A 69 -9.86 -10.19 4.71
C THR A 69 -9.23 -9.07 5.54
N LYS A 70 -8.68 -8.02 4.91
CA LYS A 70 -8.16 -6.86 5.64
C LYS A 70 -9.26 -6.18 6.44
N THR A 71 -8.95 -5.81 7.67
CA THR A 71 -9.88 -5.12 8.58
C THR A 71 -9.21 -3.93 9.23
N HIS A 72 -9.97 -3.14 10.00
CA HIS A 72 -9.44 -2.02 10.79
C HIS A 72 -8.68 -1.00 9.94
N GLU A 73 -9.25 -0.63 8.78
CA GLU A 73 -8.67 0.39 7.91
C GLU A 73 -8.47 1.70 8.66
N GLN A 74 -7.25 2.22 8.67
CA GLN A 74 -6.93 3.54 9.19
C GLN A 74 -5.97 4.25 8.23
N LEU A 75 -6.31 5.46 7.81
CA LEU A 75 -5.39 6.31 7.05
C LEU A 75 -4.33 6.88 8.00
N ILE A 76 -3.08 6.45 7.85
CA ILE A 76 -1.98 6.93 8.71
C ILE A 76 -1.23 8.11 8.10
N TRP A 77 -1.20 8.19 6.77
CA TRP A 77 -0.54 9.28 6.07
C TRP A 77 -1.12 9.45 4.67
N ALA A 78 -1.19 10.69 4.20
CA ALA A 78 -1.50 11.02 2.82
C ALA A 78 -0.62 12.18 2.38
N ASP A 79 -0.09 12.10 1.17
CA ASP A 79 0.62 13.21 0.58
C ASP A 79 -0.35 14.39 0.37
N LYS A 80 -0.07 15.51 1.03
CA LYS A 80 -0.87 16.75 0.95
C LYS A 80 -0.34 17.73 -0.09
N ARG A 81 0.74 17.40 -0.81
CA ARG A 81 1.31 18.24 -1.86
C ARG A 81 0.29 18.32 -3.01
N LYS A 82 -0.38 19.48 -3.13
CA LYS A 82 -1.24 19.84 -4.26
C LYS A 82 -0.41 20.24 -5.47
#